data_AF-K2R3Q5-F1
#
_entry.id   AF-K2R3Q5-F1
#
_cell.length_a   1.000
_cell.length_b   1.000
_cell.length_c   1.000
_cell.angle_alpha   90.00
_cell.angle_beta   90.00
_cell.angle_gamma   90.00
#
_symmetry.space_group_name_H-M   'P 1'
#
loop_
_entity.id
_entity.type
_entity.pdbx_description
1 polymer ?
#
loop_
_entity_poly.entity_id
_entity_poly.type
_entity_poly.pdbx_seq_one_letter_code
_entity_poly.pdbx_strand_id
1 'polypeptide(L)'
;MKTSSNVLLALAALAAQAAAEVKMYVAYSDNMVDVGNLDIFKNTWQTLYETSGNERSVVTDKSIGTDNNPCTSKYDSDPDLTVRIKMNGAWGQTPGLEQNQMRDGLVQSMWEVLRNIADRNKYDVYGGCTGFTWQEGTPGDPNSPCGGPAPSKSCADACKDAADSPEMVECTIVTTGYKIPSELRVTAYIDDQLQPDDLIISIDAAKNPETGGCGIQGEIAKAVAGFIPVAGGLFAQGIAIGCTGVPKTTS
;
A
#
# COMPACT_ATOMS: atom_id res chain seq x y z
N MET A 1 27.10 61.27 26.82
CA MET A 1 26.87 59.82 26.96
C MET A 1 25.83 59.40 25.94
N LYS A 2 26.20 58.61 24.93
CA LYS A 2 25.27 57.99 23.97
C LYS A 2 25.20 56.51 24.33
N THR A 3 24.13 56.09 24.98
CA THR A 3 23.86 54.68 25.27
C THR A 3 23.02 54.08 24.15
N SER A 4 23.57 52.99 23.61
CA SER A 4 23.16 52.28 22.41
C SER A 4 21.80 51.58 22.58
N SER A 5 20.80 51.99 21.80
CA SER A 5 19.55 51.26 21.59
C SER A 5 19.72 50.24 20.46
N ASN A 6 20.29 49.07 20.75
CA ASN A 6 20.39 47.97 19.78
C ASN A 6 19.88 46.62 20.32
N VAL A 7 19.33 46.58 21.54
CA VAL A 7 18.94 45.30 22.17
C VAL A 7 17.47 44.91 21.88
N LEU A 8 16.63 45.84 21.46
CA LEU A 8 15.19 45.57 21.26
C LEU A 8 14.82 44.98 19.89
N LEU A 9 15.73 44.99 18.91
CA LEU A 9 15.50 44.40 17.58
C LEU A 9 15.91 42.92 17.47
N ALA A 10 16.64 42.38 18.46
CA ALA A 10 17.08 40.99 18.46
C ALA A 10 16.07 40.01 19.09
N LEU A 11 15.09 40.51 19.86
CA LEU A 11 14.05 39.65 20.47
C LEU A 11 12.81 39.45 19.59
N ALA A 12 12.61 40.27 18.55
CA ALA A 12 11.48 40.09 17.61
C ALA A 12 11.72 38.99 16.56
N ALA A 13 12.96 38.51 16.41
CA ALA A 13 13.33 37.46 15.45
C ALA A 13 13.34 36.04 16.06
N LEU A 14 13.14 35.89 17.38
CA LEU A 14 13.22 34.60 18.08
C LEU A 14 11.85 34.07 18.58
N ALA A 15 10.73 34.70 18.20
CA ALA A 15 9.40 34.33 18.68
C ALA A 15 8.46 33.75 17.60
N ALA A 16 8.98 33.37 16.42
CA ALA A 16 8.17 32.83 15.32
C ALA A 16 8.47 31.36 14.98
N GLN A 17 9.10 30.60 15.88
CA GLN A 17 9.14 29.14 15.77
C GLN A 17 8.08 28.54 16.69
N ALA A 18 6.81 28.94 16.51
CA ALA A 18 5.74 28.00 16.75
C ALA A 18 5.95 26.92 15.69
N ALA A 19 6.45 25.76 16.12
CA ALA A 19 6.75 24.68 15.20
C ALA A 19 5.41 24.22 14.62
N ALA A 20 5.17 24.58 13.37
CA ALA A 20 3.91 24.34 12.70
C ALA A 20 3.70 22.83 12.56
N GLU A 21 2.53 22.35 13.01
CA GLU A 21 2.23 20.93 13.09
C GLU A 21 1.90 20.39 11.70
N VAL A 22 2.62 19.35 11.27
CA VAL A 22 2.45 18.70 9.97
C VAL A 22 1.43 17.58 10.09
N LYS A 23 0.27 17.76 9.45
CA LYS A 23 -0.81 16.77 9.38
C LYS A 23 -0.78 16.05 8.05
N MET A 24 -0.85 14.72 8.08
CA MET A 24 -0.87 13.90 6.87
C MET A 24 -2.30 13.54 6.50
N TYR A 25 -2.61 13.66 5.21
CA TYR A 25 -3.88 13.23 4.64
C TYR A 25 -3.64 12.22 3.52
N VAL A 26 -4.31 11.08 3.59
CA VAL A 26 -4.28 10.05 2.56
C VAL A 26 -5.67 9.88 1.98
N ALA A 27 -5.81 10.16 0.68
CA ALA A 27 -6.98 9.82 -0.11
C ALA A 27 -6.69 8.56 -0.93
N TYR A 28 -7.66 7.66 -1.03
CA TYR A 28 -7.55 6.49 -1.89
C TYR A 28 -8.83 6.27 -2.70
N SER A 29 -8.72 5.62 -3.87
CA SER A 29 -9.86 5.39 -4.75
C SER A 29 -10.81 4.30 -4.24
N ASP A 30 -12.11 4.41 -4.53
CA ASP A 30 -13.07 3.32 -4.30
C ASP A 30 -12.82 2.07 -5.17
N ASN A 31 -12.17 2.28 -6.31
CA ASN A 31 -11.81 1.22 -7.24
C ASN A 31 -10.66 0.39 -6.68
N MET A 32 -10.91 -0.89 -6.47
CA MET A 32 -9.95 -1.88 -6.01
C MET A 32 -9.46 -2.70 -7.19
N VAL A 33 -8.15 -2.81 -7.31
CA VAL A 33 -7.44 -3.58 -8.32
C VAL A 33 -6.86 -4.82 -7.64
N ASP A 34 -7.16 -5.97 -8.25
CA ASP A 34 -6.52 -7.23 -7.91
C ASP A 34 -5.08 -7.20 -8.41
N VAL A 35 -4.12 -7.32 -7.50
CA VAL A 35 -2.68 -7.29 -7.82
C VAL A 35 -2.01 -8.63 -7.60
N GLY A 36 -2.77 -9.71 -7.45
CA GLY A 36 -2.20 -11.04 -7.26
C GLY A 36 -1.28 -11.11 -6.04
N ASN A 37 -0.34 -12.04 -6.10
CA ASN A 37 0.74 -12.26 -5.13
C ASN A 37 1.89 -11.23 -5.19
N LEU A 38 1.66 -10.05 -5.77
CA LEU A 38 2.68 -9.01 -5.89
C LEU A 38 3.22 -8.60 -4.51
N ASP A 39 4.55 -8.52 -4.39
CA ASP A 39 5.21 -7.90 -3.24
C ASP A 39 5.00 -6.38 -3.28
N ILE A 40 3.91 -5.91 -2.67
CA ILE A 40 3.53 -4.49 -2.67
C ILE A 40 4.60 -3.66 -1.96
N PHE A 41 5.23 -4.16 -0.88
CA PHE A 41 6.27 -3.43 -0.15
C PHE A 41 7.48 -3.14 -1.05
N LYS A 42 7.97 -4.18 -1.74
CA LYS A 42 9.09 -4.05 -2.67
C LYS A 42 8.79 -3.12 -3.83
N ASN A 43 7.60 -3.24 -4.40
CA ASN A 43 7.22 -2.49 -5.61
C ASN A 43 6.67 -1.09 -5.34
N THR A 44 6.45 -0.72 -4.07
CA THR A 44 6.09 0.65 -3.66
C THR A 44 7.17 1.27 -2.77
N TRP A 45 7.18 0.95 -1.48
CA TRP A 45 8.11 1.46 -0.48
C TRP A 45 9.57 1.35 -0.89
N GLN A 46 10.06 0.14 -1.15
CA GLN A 46 11.48 -0.06 -1.43
C GLN A 46 11.87 0.63 -2.74
N THR A 47 11.03 0.51 -3.77
CA THR A 47 11.25 1.21 -5.04
C THR A 47 11.36 2.73 -4.87
N LEU A 48 10.53 3.35 -4.01
CA LEU A 48 10.65 4.79 -3.70
C LEU A 48 12.03 5.12 -3.13
N TYR A 49 12.50 4.37 -2.14
CA TYR A 49 13.78 4.58 -1.47
C TYR A 49 15.01 4.20 -2.32
N GLU A 50 14.86 3.30 -3.28
CA GLU A 50 15.92 2.86 -4.19
C GLU A 50 16.03 3.73 -5.45
N THR A 51 15.00 4.54 -5.75
CA THR A 51 15.02 5.42 -6.93
C THR A 51 16.02 6.55 -6.74
N SER A 52 16.93 6.71 -7.70
CA SER A 52 17.92 7.79 -7.70
C SER A 52 17.23 9.16 -7.78
N GLY A 53 17.65 10.11 -6.94
CA GLY A 53 17.07 11.46 -6.90
C GLY A 53 15.82 11.59 -6.01
N ASN A 54 15.48 10.56 -5.22
CA ASN A 54 14.35 10.57 -4.29
C ASN A 54 14.51 11.54 -3.11
N GLU A 55 15.52 12.39 -3.07
CA GLU A 55 15.67 13.39 -2.01
C GLU A 55 14.66 14.52 -2.18
N ARG A 56 14.10 14.73 -3.39
CA ARG A 56 13.14 15.82 -3.66
C ARG A 56 11.92 15.41 -4.46
N SER A 57 12.01 14.33 -5.21
CA SER A 57 10.90 13.87 -6.05
C SER A 57 11.13 12.44 -6.48
N VAL A 58 10.06 11.77 -6.86
CA VAL A 58 10.12 10.44 -7.43
C VAL A 58 9.17 10.36 -8.60
N VAL A 59 9.65 9.79 -9.71
CA VAL A 59 8.81 9.42 -10.84
C VAL A 59 9.23 8.03 -11.29
N THR A 60 8.34 7.06 -11.12
CA THR A 60 8.58 5.69 -11.56
C THR A 60 7.38 5.16 -12.31
N ASP A 61 7.63 4.27 -13.26
CA ASP A 61 6.61 3.54 -14.00
C ASP A 61 7.15 2.13 -14.24
N LYS A 62 6.60 1.15 -13.54
CA LYS A 62 7.05 -0.25 -13.59
C LYS A 62 5.88 -1.16 -13.91
N SER A 63 6.12 -2.15 -14.76
CA SER A 63 5.19 -3.25 -15.02
C SER A 63 5.77 -4.53 -14.44
N ILE A 64 4.96 -5.28 -13.69
CA ILE A 64 5.37 -6.48 -12.95
C ILE A 64 4.37 -7.60 -13.25
N GLY A 65 4.89 -8.78 -13.58
CA GLY A 65 4.09 -10.00 -13.68
C GLY A 65 3.80 -10.58 -12.29
N THR A 66 2.57 -11.00 -12.06
CA THR A 66 2.08 -11.59 -10.80
C THR A 66 0.97 -12.59 -11.09
N ASP A 67 0.67 -13.45 -10.11
CA ASP A 67 -0.37 -14.46 -10.22
C ASP A 67 -1.53 -14.11 -9.29
N ASN A 68 -2.74 -14.10 -9.84
CA ASN A 68 -3.98 -13.98 -9.07
C ASN A 68 -4.84 -15.24 -9.17
N ASN A 69 -4.36 -16.27 -9.87
CA ASN A 69 -5.06 -17.54 -9.93
C ASN A 69 -5.08 -18.18 -8.53
N PRO A 70 -6.26 -18.57 -8.03
CA PRO A 70 -6.35 -19.19 -6.71
C PRO A 70 -5.69 -20.58 -6.67
N CYS A 71 -5.47 -21.22 -7.82
CA CYS A 71 -4.92 -22.57 -7.93
C CYS A 71 -4.07 -22.71 -9.21
N THR A 72 -2.76 -22.53 -9.08
CA THR A 72 -1.80 -22.56 -10.19
C THR A 72 -1.07 -23.90 -10.27
N SER A 73 -1.04 -24.48 -11.47
CA SER A 73 -0.37 -25.76 -11.72
C SER A 73 1.13 -25.69 -11.44
N LYS A 74 1.71 -26.81 -10.97
CA LYS A 74 3.16 -26.93 -10.79
C LYS A 74 3.96 -26.76 -12.10
N TYR A 75 3.31 -26.98 -13.24
CA TYR A 75 3.94 -26.83 -14.55
C TYR A 75 3.72 -25.44 -15.15
N ASP A 76 2.95 -24.59 -14.47
CA ASP A 76 2.74 -23.21 -14.89
C ASP A 76 3.86 -22.32 -14.34
N SER A 77 4.43 -21.50 -15.23
CA SER A 77 5.52 -20.58 -14.92
C SER A 77 5.26 -19.17 -15.46
N ASP A 78 4.12 -18.96 -16.13
CA ASP A 78 3.82 -17.71 -16.80
C ASP A 78 2.89 -16.86 -15.93
N PRO A 79 3.23 -15.60 -15.65
CA PRO A 79 2.37 -14.76 -14.82
C PRO A 79 0.99 -14.52 -15.44
N ASP A 80 -0.06 -14.75 -14.65
CA ASP A 80 -1.46 -14.59 -15.09
C ASP A 80 -1.89 -13.12 -15.25
N LEU A 81 -1.19 -12.22 -14.56
CA LEU A 81 -1.54 -10.81 -14.48
C LEU A 81 -0.30 -9.94 -14.67
N THR A 82 -0.46 -8.83 -15.40
CA THR A 82 0.51 -7.73 -15.39
C THR A 82 -0.08 -6.56 -14.62
N VAL A 83 0.64 -6.12 -13.60
CA VAL A 83 0.33 -4.94 -12.79
C VAL A 83 1.32 -3.83 -13.13
N ARG A 84 0.81 -2.64 -13.42
CA ARG A 84 1.60 -1.43 -13.65
C ARG A 84 1.46 -0.49 -12.47
N ILE A 85 2.57 -0.17 -11.83
CA ILE A 85 2.65 0.78 -10.72
C ILE A 85 3.37 2.03 -11.19
N LYS A 86 2.67 3.16 -11.10
CA LYS A 86 3.20 4.49 -11.34
C LYS A 86 3.28 5.22 -10.01
N MET A 87 4.42 5.82 -9.71
CA MET A 87 4.57 6.66 -8.53
C MET A 87 5.07 8.01 -8.98
N ASN A 88 4.40 9.05 -8.53
CA ASN A 88 4.76 10.44 -8.77
C ASN A 88 4.68 11.18 -7.45
N GLY A 89 5.78 11.74 -6.99
CA GLY A 89 5.78 12.54 -5.78
C GLY A 89 6.80 13.65 -5.85
N ALA A 90 6.52 14.73 -5.14
CA ALA A 90 7.39 15.87 -4.98
C ALA A 90 7.33 16.32 -3.53
N TRP A 91 8.50 16.64 -2.96
CA TRP A 91 8.62 17.15 -1.60
C TRP A 91 9.76 18.16 -1.50
N GLY A 92 9.49 19.22 -0.76
CA GLY A 92 10.41 20.30 -0.46
C GLY A 92 11.05 20.15 0.92
N GLN A 93 11.89 21.13 1.23
CA GLN A 93 12.40 21.32 2.57
C GLN A 93 11.42 22.19 3.35
N THR A 94 10.73 21.59 4.30
CA THR A 94 9.82 22.29 5.21
C THR A 94 10.61 22.90 6.37
N PRO A 95 10.43 24.20 6.69
CA PRO A 95 11.05 24.80 7.87
C PRO A 95 10.70 24.01 9.14
N GLY A 96 11.72 23.68 9.95
CA GLY A 96 11.55 22.91 11.18
C GLY A 96 11.55 21.39 11.01
N LEU A 97 11.60 20.87 9.78
CA LEU A 97 11.86 19.47 9.49
C LEU A 97 13.31 19.26 9.03
N GLU A 98 13.89 18.11 9.38
CA GLU A 98 15.15 17.66 8.78
C GLU A 98 14.96 17.29 7.31
N GLN A 99 16.07 17.25 6.56
CA GLN A 99 16.09 17.27 5.09
C GLN A 99 15.11 16.30 4.41
N ASN A 100 14.97 15.08 4.90
CA ASN A 100 14.13 14.05 4.28
C ASN A 100 12.87 13.72 5.10
N GLN A 101 12.58 14.44 6.19
CA GLN A 101 11.47 14.10 7.06
C GLN A 101 10.12 14.28 6.38
N MET A 102 9.94 15.26 5.49
CA MET A 102 8.69 15.40 4.72
C MET A 102 8.45 14.20 3.81
N ARG A 103 9.49 13.78 3.07
CA ARG A 103 9.46 12.53 2.28
C ARG A 103 9.08 11.35 3.14
N ASP A 104 9.80 11.16 4.25
CA ASP A 104 9.59 10.00 5.10
C ASP A 104 8.17 10.02 5.69
N GLY A 105 7.64 11.19 6.07
CA GLY A 105 6.25 11.34 6.49
C GLY A 105 5.23 10.97 5.41
N LEU A 106 5.42 11.42 4.16
CA LEU A 106 4.58 11.05 3.01
C LEU A 106 4.61 9.55 2.75
N VAL A 107 5.81 8.96 2.70
CA VAL A 107 6.02 7.55 2.36
C VAL A 107 5.52 6.63 3.49
N GLN A 108 5.85 6.92 4.75
CA GLN A 108 5.32 6.25 5.95
C GLN A 108 3.79 6.27 5.98
N SER A 109 3.19 7.44 5.75
CA SER A 109 1.73 7.59 5.78
C SER A 109 1.05 6.82 4.65
N MET A 110 1.61 6.86 3.44
CA MET A 110 1.14 6.08 2.30
C MET A 110 1.15 4.59 2.64
N TRP A 111 2.28 4.09 3.13
CA TRP A 111 2.47 2.66 3.37
C TRP A 111 1.63 2.13 4.50
N GLU A 112 1.51 2.89 5.58
CA GLU A 112 0.67 2.49 6.71
C GLU A 112 -0.78 2.31 6.24
N VAL A 113 -1.31 3.25 5.45
CA VAL A 113 -2.65 3.14 4.88
C VAL A 113 -2.76 1.99 3.88
N LEU A 114 -1.83 1.89 2.93
CA LEU A 114 -1.81 0.85 1.91
C LEU A 114 -1.75 -0.55 2.53
N ARG A 115 -0.86 -0.76 3.50
CA ARG A 115 -0.74 -2.03 4.22
C ARG A 115 -2.03 -2.39 4.94
N ASN A 116 -2.64 -1.44 5.67
CA ASN A 116 -3.90 -1.70 6.36
C ASN A 116 -5.04 -2.08 5.40
N ILE A 117 -5.09 -1.46 4.21
CA ILE A 117 -6.07 -1.85 3.18
C ILE A 117 -5.74 -3.23 2.60
N ALA A 118 -4.48 -3.48 2.25
CA ALA A 118 -4.02 -4.74 1.69
C ALA A 118 -4.29 -5.92 2.64
N ASP A 119 -3.94 -5.79 3.92
CA ASP A 119 -4.10 -6.85 4.93
C ASP A 119 -5.57 -7.27 5.13
N ARG A 120 -6.51 -6.36 4.89
CA ARG A 120 -7.96 -6.61 4.99
C ARG A 120 -8.54 -7.25 3.73
N ASN A 121 -7.86 -7.09 2.60
CA ASN A 121 -8.31 -7.58 1.29
C ASN A 121 -7.35 -8.62 0.73
N LYS A 122 -6.65 -9.34 1.61
CA LYS A 122 -5.76 -10.42 1.24
C LYS A 122 -6.51 -11.72 1.00
N TYR A 123 -5.96 -12.56 0.15
CA TYR A 123 -6.48 -13.89 -0.13
C TYR A 123 -5.33 -14.89 -0.36
N ASP A 124 -5.61 -16.18 -0.22
CA ASP A 124 -4.63 -17.23 -0.45
C ASP A 124 -4.50 -17.47 -1.96
N VAL A 125 -3.26 -17.48 -2.47
CA VAL A 125 -2.90 -17.86 -3.85
C VAL A 125 -2.10 -19.16 -3.76
N TYR A 126 -2.71 -20.27 -4.20
CA TYR A 126 -2.08 -21.58 -4.15
C TYR A 126 -1.32 -21.87 -5.44
N GLY A 127 -0.10 -22.39 -5.29
CA GLY A 127 0.77 -22.73 -6.40
C GLY A 127 1.42 -24.10 -6.21
N GLY A 128 2.11 -24.56 -7.26
CA GLY A 128 2.72 -25.89 -7.23
C GLY A 128 1.68 -27.00 -7.14
N CYS A 129 0.48 -26.76 -7.67
CA CYS A 129 -0.64 -27.67 -7.56
C CYS A 129 -0.51 -28.85 -8.54
N THR A 130 -1.05 -30.00 -8.15
CA THR A 130 -1.05 -31.26 -8.93
C THR A 130 -2.36 -32.01 -8.69
N GLY A 131 -2.72 -32.96 -9.55
CA GLY A 131 -3.97 -33.72 -9.39
C GLY A 131 -5.19 -32.99 -9.97
N PHE A 132 -4.98 -32.21 -11.05
CA PHE A 132 -6.07 -31.47 -11.69
C PHE A 132 -7.06 -32.39 -12.40
N THR A 133 -6.63 -33.62 -12.74
CA THR A 133 -7.45 -34.66 -13.34
C THR A 133 -7.34 -35.96 -12.53
N TRP A 134 -8.31 -36.86 -12.67
CA TRP A 134 -8.30 -38.16 -11.99
C TRP A 134 -7.13 -39.08 -12.41
N GLN A 135 -6.48 -38.78 -13.54
CA GLN A 135 -5.32 -39.53 -14.04
C GLN A 135 -4.00 -39.06 -13.44
N GLU A 136 -3.98 -37.84 -12.90
CA GLU A 136 -2.81 -37.27 -12.26
C GLU A 136 -2.75 -37.71 -10.79
N GLY A 137 -1.60 -38.22 -10.37
CA GLY A 137 -1.32 -38.46 -8.95
C GLY A 137 -0.90 -37.18 -8.24
N THR A 138 -1.11 -37.13 -6.92
CA THR A 138 -0.54 -36.09 -6.06
C THR A 138 0.70 -36.59 -5.31
N PRO A 139 1.61 -35.69 -4.88
CA PRO A 139 2.80 -36.03 -4.11
C PRO A 139 2.51 -36.66 -2.74
N GLY A 140 1.37 -36.34 -2.12
CA GLY A 140 1.05 -36.77 -0.78
C GLY A 140 1.91 -36.10 0.30
N ASP A 141 2.34 -34.85 0.09
CA ASP A 141 3.19 -34.12 1.03
C ASP A 141 2.37 -33.73 2.29
N PRO A 142 2.79 -34.19 3.49
CA PRO A 142 2.09 -33.85 4.73
C PRO A 142 2.15 -32.37 5.10
N ASN A 143 3.02 -31.59 4.45
CA ASN A 143 3.16 -30.14 4.68
C ASN A 143 2.44 -29.29 3.62
N SER A 144 1.70 -29.91 2.71
CA SER A 144 0.93 -29.18 1.69
C SER A 144 -0.07 -28.20 2.34
N PRO A 145 -0.03 -26.91 1.96
CA PRO A 145 -0.98 -25.91 2.46
C PRO A 145 -2.46 -26.27 2.28
N CYS A 146 -2.78 -27.01 1.22
CA CYS A 146 -4.08 -27.65 1.03
C CYS A 146 -3.92 -28.98 0.28
N GLY A 147 -4.86 -29.90 0.48
CA GLY A 147 -4.79 -31.25 -0.08
C GLY A 147 -3.74 -32.15 0.59
N GLY A 148 -3.50 -33.32 0.01
CA GLY A 148 -2.60 -34.34 0.57
C GLY A 148 -3.24 -35.29 1.60
N PRO A 149 -2.44 -36.11 2.33
CA PRO A 149 -2.95 -37.22 3.14
C PRO A 149 -3.55 -36.79 4.50
N ALA A 150 -3.15 -35.62 5.01
CA ALA A 150 -3.66 -35.05 6.25
C ALA A 150 -3.79 -33.51 6.15
N PRO A 151 -4.58 -33.00 5.19
CA PRO A 151 -4.68 -31.56 4.97
C PRO A 151 -5.33 -30.89 6.18
N SER A 152 -4.83 -29.71 6.55
CA SER A 152 -5.57 -28.79 7.41
C SER A 152 -6.68 -28.03 6.66
N LYS A 153 -6.62 -28.00 5.32
CA LYS A 153 -7.56 -27.33 4.40
C LYS A 153 -7.74 -28.15 3.11
N SER A 154 -8.95 -28.18 2.55
CA SER A 154 -9.20 -28.68 1.18
C SER A 154 -8.82 -27.61 0.16
N CYS A 155 -8.32 -28.03 -1.03
CA CYS A 155 -8.11 -27.13 -2.17
C CYS A 155 -9.38 -26.95 -3.02
N ALA A 156 -10.48 -27.64 -2.71
CA ALA A 156 -11.64 -27.74 -3.61
C ALA A 156 -12.23 -26.39 -4.00
N ASP A 157 -12.42 -25.48 -3.05
CA ASP A 157 -12.97 -24.15 -3.33
C ASP A 157 -12.03 -23.29 -4.20
N ALA A 158 -10.72 -23.38 -3.95
CA ALA A 158 -9.70 -22.63 -4.67
C ALA A 158 -9.49 -23.18 -6.10
N CYS A 159 -9.60 -24.49 -6.27
CA CYS A 159 -9.33 -25.17 -7.54
C CYS A 159 -10.59 -25.54 -8.34
N LYS A 160 -11.79 -25.13 -7.88
CA LYS A 160 -13.08 -25.53 -8.47
C LYS A 160 -13.22 -25.25 -9.98
N ASP A 161 -12.62 -24.16 -10.44
CA ASP A 161 -12.71 -23.68 -11.82
C ASP A 161 -11.47 -24.09 -12.66
N ALA A 162 -10.44 -24.64 -12.01
CA ALA A 162 -9.16 -25.00 -12.62
C ALA A 162 -8.98 -26.52 -12.80
N ALA A 163 -9.69 -27.35 -12.02
CA ALA A 163 -9.55 -28.80 -11.99
C ALA A 163 -10.87 -29.53 -12.25
N ASP A 164 -10.80 -30.69 -12.92
CA ASP A 164 -11.95 -31.59 -13.10
C ASP A 164 -12.36 -32.26 -11.78
N SER A 165 -11.38 -32.50 -10.90
CA SER A 165 -11.55 -33.09 -9.58
C SER A 165 -10.89 -32.22 -8.50
N PRO A 166 -11.49 -31.08 -8.13
CA PRO A 166 -10.88 -30.10 -7.21
C PRO A 166 -10.51 -30.66 -5.83
N GLU A 167 -11.27 -31.65 -5.33
CA GLU A 167 -11.02 -32.34 -4.07
C GLU A 167 -9.76 -33.21 -4.08
N MET A 168 -9.25 -33.56 -5.27
CA MET A 168 -8.04 -34.35 -5.45
C MET A 168 -6.80 -33.49 -5.64
N VAL A 169 -6.96 -32.17 -5.75
CA VAL A 169 -5.82 -31.27 -5.96
C VAL A 169 -5.01 -31.15 -4.67
N GLU A 170 -3.70 -31.19 -4.83
CA GLU A 170 -2.74 -30.92 -3.76
C GLU A 170 -1.81 -29.80 -4.20
N CYS A 171 -1.72 -28.74 -3.40
CA CYS A 171 -0.86 -27.59 -3.63
C CYS A 171 0.23 -27.53 -2.57
N THR A 172 1.46 -27.27 -3.00
CA THR A 172 2.66 -27.28 -2.14
C THR A 172 3.13 -25.87 -1.76
N ILE A 173 2.60 -24.85 -2.42
CA ILE A 173 2.95 -23.44 -2.19
C ILE A 173 1.67 -22.68 -1.85
N VAL A 174 1.75 -21.81 -0.85
CA VAL A 174 0.74 -20.79 -0.59
C VAL A 174 1.43 -19.43 -0.50
N THR A 175 0.92 -18.48 -1.27
CA THR A 175 1.34 -17.08 -1.21
C THR A 175 0.13 -16.21 -0.88
N THR A 176 0.37 -14.94 -0.54
CA THR A 176 -0.70 -14.00 -0.21
C THR A 176 -0.93 -13.09 -1.39
N GLY A 177 -2.13 -13.18 -1.97
CA GLY A 177 -2.64 -12.24 -2.94
C GLY A 177 -3.31 -11.03 -2.28
N TYR A 178 -3.41 -9.92 -3.00
CA TYR A 178 -4.00 -8.68 -2.47
C TYR A 178 -4.93 -8.01 -3.48
N LYS A 179 -5.98 -7.36 -2.96
CA LYS A 179 -6.70 -6.30 -3.68
C LYS A 179 -6.41 -4.96 -3.02
N ILE A 180 -6.03 -3.95 -3.80
CA ILE A 180 -5.65 -2.62 -3.30
C ILE A 180 -6.25 -1.50 -4.16
N PRO A 181 -6.36 -0.26 -3.66
CA PRO A 181 -6.92 0.84 -4.44
C PRO A 181 -6.12 1.12 -5.71
N SER A 182 -6.81 1.46 -6.80
CA SER A 182 -6.20 1.90 -8.07
C SER A 182 -5.43 3.20 -7.95
N GLU A 183 -5.75 4.02 -6.95
CA GLU A 183 -5.03 5.25 -6.67
C GLU A 183 -4.93 5.48 -5.16
N LEU A 184 -3.74 5.91 -4.71
CA LEU A 184 -3.52 6.50 -3.41
C LEU A 184 -2.79 7.83 -3.58
N ARG A 185 -3.27 8.86 -2.90
CA ARG A 185 -2.64 10.18 -2.85
C ARG A 185 -2.43 10.59 -1.41
N VAL A 186 -1.20 10.98 -1.09
CA VAL A 186 -0.83 11.57 0.19
C VAL A 186 -0.50 13.04 -0.02
N THR A 187 -1.02 13.89 0.86
CA THR A 187 -0.75 15.32 0.90
C THR A 187 -0.45 15.75 2.34
N ALA A 188 0.44 16.71 2.50
CA ALA A 188 0.72 17.31 3.80
C ALA A 188 -0.05 18.62 4.00
N TYR A 189 -0.45 18.87 5.24
CA TYR A 189 -1.02 20.14 5.69
C TYR A 189 -0.17 20.69 6.82
N ILE A 190 0.07 22.00 6.81
CA ILE A 190 0.78 22.71 7.87
C ILE A 190 -0.12 23.85 8.31
N ASP A 191 -0.48 23.88 9.60
CA ASP A 191 -1.45 24.84 10.15
C ASP A 191 -2.76 24.89 9.31
N ASP A 192 -3.24 23.70 8.93
CA ASP A 192 -4.41 23.46 8.08
C ASP A 192 -4.33 24.06 6.66
N GLN A 193 -3.15 24.48 6.21
CA GLN A 193 -2.87 24.88 4.83
C GLN A 193 -2.26 23.74 4.02
N LEU A 194 -2.85 23.45 2.86
CA LEU A 194 -2.34 22.45 1.92
C LEU A 194 -0.94 22.82 1.43
N GLN A 195 0.01 21.91 1.61
CA GLN A 195 1.35 22.05 1.08
C GLN A 195 1.43 21.54 -0.37
N PRO A 196 2.40 22.02 -1.15
CA PRO A 196 2.68 21.47 -2.48
C PRO A 196 3.30 20.07 -2.43
N ASP A 197 3.64 19.57 -1.24
CA ASP A 197 4.22 18.24 -1.03
C ASP A 197 3.15 17.15 -1.23
N ASP A 198 3.35 16.29 -2.23
CA ASP A 198 2.45 15.19 -2.51
C ASP A 198 3.14 13.92 -3.00
N LEU A 199 2.43 12.81 -2.83
CA LEU A 199 2.82 11.49 -3.32
C LEU A 199 1.58 10.80 -3.86
N ILE A 200 1.60 10.45 -5.14
CA ILE A 200 0.53 9.75 -5.84
C ILE A 200 1.08 8.40 -6.30
N ILE A 201 0.36 7.33 -5.98
CA ILE A 201 0.58 5.99 -6.50
C ILE A 201 -0.65 5.61 -7.31
N SER A 202 -0.45 5.33 -8.59
CA SER A 202 -1.48 4.80 -9.48
C SER A 202 -1.15 3.36 -9.84
N ILE A 203 -2.13 2.49 -9.74
CA ILE A 203 -2.01 1.04 -9.89
C ILE A 203 -3.03 0.61 -10.92
N ASP A 204 -2.53 0.10 -12.03
CA ASP A 204 -3.32 -0.43 -13.13
C ASP A 204 -3.05 -1.93 -13.23
N ALA A 205 -4.08 -2.75 -13.46
CA ALA A 205 -3.90 -4.15 -13.84
C ALA A 205 -4.83 -4.50 -15.00
N ALA A 206 -4.52 -5.58 -15.73
CA ALA A 206 -5.29 -5.99 -16.90
C ALA A 206 -6.75 -6.41 -16.58
N LYS A 207 -7.05 -6.69 -15.31
CA LYS A 207 -8.39 -7.04 -14.83
C LYS A 207 -9.18 -5.78 -14.45
N ASN A 208 -10.49 -5.79 -14.74
CA ASN A 208 -11.36 -4.67 -14.39
C ASN A 208 -11.37 -4.42 -12.87
N PRO A 209 -11.28 -3.15 -12.43
CA PRO A 209 -11.38 -2.83 -11.01
C PRO A 209 -12.78 -3.14 -10.46
N GLU A 210 -12.82 -3.59 -9.21
CA GLU A 210 -14.05 -3.79 -8.44
C GLU A 210 -14.28 -2.57 -7.53
N THR A 211 -15.51 -2.05 -7.46
CA THR A 211 -15.86 -0.96 -6.53
C THR A 211 -16.03 -1.49 -5.11
N GLY A 212 -15.76 -0.67 -4.09
CA GLY A 212 -16.00 -1.01 -2.68
C GLY A 212 -14.85 -0.72 -1.72
N GLY A 213 -13.76 -0.11 -2.17
CA GLY A 213 -12.64 0.27 -1.31
C GLY A 213 -13.02 1.26 -0.19
N CYS A 214 -14.01 2.12 -0.41
CA CYS A 214 -14.39 3.14 0.58
C CYS A 214 -15.12 2.58 1.80
N GLY A 215 -15.68 1.36 1.73
CA GLY A 215 -16.45 0.77 2.82
C GLY A 215 -15.66 0.59 4.12
N ILE A 216 -14.33 0.52 4.03
CA ILE A 216 -13.43 0.31 5.17
C ILE A 216 -12.78 1.59 5.70
N GLN A 217 -13.10 2.77 5.14
CA GLN A 217 -12.42 4.04 5.47
C GLN A 217 -12.39 4.32 6.98
N GLY A 218 -13.53 4.13 7.67
CA GLY A 218 -13.62 4.38 9.12
C GLY A 218 -12.78 3.41 9.96
N GLU A 219 -12.55 2.20 9.47
CA GLU A 219 -11.70 1.21 10.13
C GLU A 219 -10.21 1.50 9.91
N ILE A 220 -9.85 1.94 8.70
CA ILE A 220 -8.50 2.44 8.41
C ILE A 220 -8.19 3.65 9.28
N ALA A 221 -9.10 4.63 9.35
CA ALA A 221 -8.90 5.83 10.16
C ALA A 221 -8.66 5.49 11.64
N LYS A 222 -9.36 4.48 12.18
CA LYS A 222 -9.12 3.99 13.55
C LYS A 222 -7.75 3.31 13.70
N ALA A 223 -7.35 2.50 12.72
CA ALA A 223 -6.08 1.78 12.75
C ALA A 223 -4.88 2.74 12.75
N VAL A 224 -4.98 3.85 12.02
CA VAL A 224 -3.89 4.83 11.87
C VAL A 224 -4.01 6.03 12.82
N ALA A 225 -5.05 6.12 13.65
CA ALA A 225 -5.28 7.26 14.55
C ALA A 225 -4.12 7.48 15.54
N GLY A 226 -3.44 6.41 15.94
CA GLY A 226 -2.32 6.46 16.87
C GLY A 226 -0.95 6.58 16.20
N PHE A 227 -0.89 6.51 14.87
CA PHE A 227 0.37 6.44 14.12
C PHE A 227 1.08 7.79 14.07
N ILE A 228 2.40 7.81 14.25
CA ILE A 228 3.22 9.01 14.10
C ILE A 228 4.12 8.80 12.87
N PRO A 229 3.92 9.55 11.77
CA PRO A 229 4.66 9.34 10.53
C PRO A 229 6.18 9.40 10.69
N VAL A 230 6.69 10.36 11.47
CA VAL A 230 8.11 10.46 11.81
C VAL A 230 8.26 10.80 13.28
N ALA A 231 8.84 9.88 14.06
CA ALA A 231 9.09 10.07 15.48
C ALA A 231 10.10 11.21 15.72
N GLY A 232 9.78 12.12 16.63
CA GLY A 232 10.65 13.25 16.98
C GLY A 232 10.61 14.44 16.01
N GLY A 233 9.80 14.37 14.94
CA GLY A 233 9.54 15.49 14.03
C GLY A 233 8.32 16.33 14.42
N LEU A 234 7.94 17.28 13.57
CA LEU A 234 6.77 18.16 13.75
C LEU A 234 5.44 17.52 13.32
N PHE A 235 5.40 16.19 13.18
CA PHE A 235 4.24 15.49 12.66
C PHE A 235 3.17 15.27 13.73
N ALA A 236 1.93 15.59 13.37
CA ALA A 236 0.76 15.24 14.16
C ALA A 236 0.65 13.72 14.30
N GLN A 237 0.11 13.29 15.43
CA GLN A 237 -0.34 11.92 15.59
C GLN A 237 -1.63 11.71 14.77
N GLY A 238 -1.69 10.60 14.06
CA GLY A 238 -2.81 10.22 13.22
C GLY A 238 -2.61 10.58 11.74
N ILE A 239 -3.31 9.84 10.89
CA ILE A 239 -3.43 10.14 9.46
C ILE A 239 -4.89 10.40 9.16
N ALA A 240 -5.20 11.56 8.57
CA ALA A 240 -6.54 11.84 8.09
C ALA A 240 -6.80 11.05 6.80
N ILE A 241 -7.93 10.35 6.73
CA ILE A 241 -8.24 9.44 5.62
C ILE A 241 -9.43 9.96 4.84
N GLY A 242 -9.29 9.99 3.52
CA GLY A 242 -10.39 10.19 2.57
C GLY A 242 -10.52 9.03 1.61
N CYS A 243 -11.71 8.87 1.04
CA CYS A 243 -11.92 7.97 -0.08
C CYS A 243 -12.60 8.71 -1.24
N THR A 244 -12.07 8.56 -2.45
CA THR A 244 -12.54 9.23 -3.66
C THR A 244 -13.25 8.20 -4.54
N GLY A 245 -14.54 8.45 -4.86
CA GLY A 245 -15.35 7.52 -5.67
C GLY A 245 -16.78 7.31 -5.15
N VAL A 246 -17.08 7.69 -3.91
CA VAL A 246 -18.46 7.75 -3.42
C VAL A 246 -19.08 9.08 -3.90
N PRO A 247 -20.20 9.09 -4.66
CA PRO A 247 -21.03 10.27 -4.72
C PRO A 247 -21.40 10.59 -3.28
N LYS A 248 -20.97 11.74 -2.75
CA LYS A 248 -21.46 12.23 -1.46
C LYS A 248 -22.99 12.27 -1.56
N THR A 249 -23.67 11.29 -0.99
CA THR A 249 -25.08 11.46 -0.64
C THR A 249 -25.07 12.50 0.47
N THR A 250 -25.25 13.74 0.06
CA THR A 250 -25.66 14.83 0.93
C THR A 250 -26.92 14.38 1.67
N SER A 251 -26.78 14.13 2.97
CA SER A 251 -27.92 14.12 3.90
C SER A 251 -28.22 15.55 4.32
#